data_AF-A0A534Q1Q1-F1
#
_entry.id   AF-A0A534Q1Q1-F1
#
_cell.length_a   1.000
_cell.length_b   1.000
_cell.length_c   1.000
_cell.angle_alpha   90.00
_cell.angle_beta   90.00
_cell.angle_gamma   90.00
#
_symmetry.space_group_name_H-M   'P 1'
#
loop_
_entity.id
_entity.type
_entity.pdbx_description
1 polymer ?
#
loop_
_entity_poly.entity_id
_entity_poly.type
_entity_poly.pdbx_seq_one_letter_code
_entity_poly.pdbx_strand_id
1 'polypeptide(L)' 'MGSKGKPYRTIVVEGFEILVGKGDAENDVLTFDVAAPEDLWLHVGGGISGSHVVVRNPEKHADLP' A
#
# COMPACT_ATOMS: atom_id res chain seq x y z
N MET A 1 22.09 -15.47 -1.00
CA MET A 1 21.19 -14.42 -0.48
C MET A 1 19.77 -14.83 -0.78
N GLY A 2 18.95 -15.10 0.25
CA GLY A 2 17.52 -15.34 0.03
C GLY A 2 16.89 -14.06 -0.49
N SER A 3 16.24 -14.12 -1.64
CA SER A 3 15.38 -13.03 -2.11
C SER A 3 14.35 -12.76 -1.02
N LYS A 4 14.52 -11.67 -0.26
CA LYS A 4 13.42 -11.15 0.56
C LYS A 4 12.26 -10.96 -0.41
N GLY A 5 11.15 -11.66 -0.20
CA GLY A 5 9.95 -11.48 -1.02
C GLY A 5 9.49 -10.01 -1.00
N LYS A 6 8.50 -9.66 -1.82
CA LYS A 6 7.97 -8.29 -1.90
C LYS A 6 7.80 -7.67 -0.49
N PRO A 7 8.24 -6.42 -0.27
CA PRO A 7 8.22 -5.79 1.05
C PRO A 7 6.79 -5.63 1.61
N TYR A 8 5.78 -5.70 0.75
CA TYR A 8 4.37 -5.67 1.11
C TYR A 8 3.67 -6.99 0.76
N ARG A 9 2.46 -7.17 1.31
CA ARG A 9 1.50 -8.18 0.85
C ARG A 9 0.64 -7.56 -0.24
N THR A 10 0.23 -8.38 -1.20
CA THR A 10 -0.71 -7.97 -2.26
C THR A 10 -2.00 -8.75 -2.07
N ILE A 11 -3.12 -8.04 -2.11
CA ILE A 11 -4.48 -8.58 -2.00
C ILE A 11 -5.29 -7.95 -3.12
N VAL A 12 -6.22 -8.69 -3.72
CA VAL A 12 -7.16 -8.12 -4.69
C VAL A 12 -8.54 -8.11 -4.07
N VAL A 13 -9.18 -6.94 -4.06
CA VAL A 13 -10.54 -6.74 -3.55
C VAL A 13 -11.33 -6.00 -4.61
N GLU A 14 -12.42 -6.60 -5.08
CA GLU A 14 -13.32 -6.00 -6.09
C GLU A 14 -12.60 -5.48 -7.35
N GLY A 15 -11.51 -6.15 -7.74
CA GLY A 15 -10.70 -5.76 -8.91
C GLY A 15 -9.59 -4.75 -8.63
N PHE A 16 -9.54 -4.19 -7.41
CA PHE A 16 -8.46 -3.30 -6.99
C PHE A 16 -7.31 -4.07 -6.35
N GLU A 17 -6.09 -3.73 -6.73
CA GLU A 17 -4.89 -4.26 -6.08
C GLU A 17 -4.57 -3.44 -4.82
N ILE A 18 -4.57 -4.11 -3.67
CA ILE A 18 -4.27 -3.54 -2.36
C ILE A 18 -2.92 -4.04 -1.90
N LEU A 19 -2.04 -3.10 -1.57
CA LEU A 19 -0.71 -3.35 -1.04
C LEU A 19 -0.70 -3.04 0.46
N VAL A 20 -0.19 -3.97 1.27
CA VAL A 20 -0.14 -3.84 2.74
C VAL A 20 1.30 -4.00 3.21
N GLY A 21 1.86 -2.95 3.82
CA GLY A 21 3.21 -2.98 4.38
C GLY A 21 3.33 -3.97 5.56
N LYS A 22 4.48 -4.62 5.68
CA LYS A 22 4.72 -5.70 6.66
C LYS A 22 5.44 -5.24 7.93
N GLY A 23 5.93 -4.01 7.96
CA GLY A 23 6.70 -3.42 9.05
C GLY A 23 7.15 -2.00 8.68
N ASP A 24 7.84 -1.31 9.59
CA ASP A 24 8.17 0.12 9.43
C ASP A 24 9.00 0.41 8.17
N ALA A 25 10.09 -0.33 7.95
CA ALA A 25 10.93 -0.14 6.76
C ALA A 25 10.17 -0.46 5.45
N GLU A 26 9.35 -1.50 5.46
CA GLU A 26 8.53 -1.86 4.30
C GLU A 26 7.36 -0.89 4.07
N ASN A 27 6.84 -0.24 5.12
CA ASN A 27 5.84 0.82 5.04
C ASN A 27 6.43 2.05 4.32
N ASP A 28 7.66 2.43 4.67
CA ASP A 28 8.37 3.54 4.02
C ASP A 28 8.56 3.25 2.53
N VAL A 29 9.10 2.07 2.20
CA VAL A 29 9.26 1.66 0.79
C VAL A 29 7.92 1.63 0.06
N LEU A 30 6.88 1.09 0.69
CA LEU A 30 5.54 1.06 0.09
C LEU A 30 5.01 2.46 -0.21
N THR A 31 5.28 3.42 0.67
CA THR A 31 4.71 4.77 0.58
C THR A 31 5.50 5.67 -0.35
N PHE A 32 6.83 5.61 -0.29
CA PHE A 32 7.70 6.57 -0.97
C PHE A 32 8.27 6.03 -2.29
N ASP A 33 8.43 4.72 -2.43
CA ASP A 33 9.05 4.11 -3.63
C ASP A 33 8.05 3.38 -4.53
N VAL A 34 6.92 2.92 -3.99
CA VAL A 34 5.98 2.02 -4.70
C VAL A 34 4.65 2.69 -5.03
N ALA A 35 4.09 3.46 -4.09
CA ALA A 35 2.82 4.17 -4.29
C ALA A 35 2.94 5.21 -5.40
N ALA A 36 1.91 5.29 -6.25
CA ALA A 36 1.75 6.37 -7.21
C ALA A 36 0.95 7.52 -6.58
N PRO A 37 1.12 8.77 -7.05
CA PRO A 37 0.34 9.92 -6.57
C PRO A 37 -1.19 9.75 -6.65
N GLU A 38 -1.65 8.93 -7.59
CA GLU A 38 -3.07 8.65 -7.85
C GLU A 38 -3.64 7.52 -6.98
N ASP A 39 -2.79 6.80 -6.26
CA ASP A 39 -3.19 5.71 -5.38
C ASP A 39 -3.78 6.25 -4.07
N LEU A 40 -4.75 5.53 -3.51
CA LEU A 40 -5.29 5.86 -2.19
C LEU A 40 -4.38 5.26 -1.11
N TRP A 41 -3.89 6.12 -0.23
CA TRP A 41 -3.10 5.73 0.94
C TRP A 41 -3.95 5.75 2.20
N LEU A 42 -3.81 4.70 3.01
CA LEU A 42 -4.56 4.47 4.23
C LEU A 42 -3.60 4.08 5.35
N HIS A 43 -3.89 4.57 6.55
CA HIS A 43 -3.22 4.17 7.77
C HIS A 43 -4.20 4.23 8.94
N VAL A 44 -3.88 3.50 10.01
CA VAL A 44 -4.68 3.52 11.22
C VAL A 44 -4.70 4.93 11.82
N GLY A 45 -5.91 5.39 12.16
CA GLY A 45 -6.11 6.68 12.83
C GLY A 45 -5.68 6.65 14.29
N GLY A 46 -5.46 7.82 14.89
CA GLY A 46 -5.17 7.94 16.32
C GLY A 46 -3.70 7.82 16.71
N GLY A 47 -2.77 7.92 15.75
CA GLY A 47 -1.32 8.02 16.03
C GLY A 47 -0.67 6.74 16.53
N ILE A 48 -1.30 5.59 16.31
CA ILE A 48 -0.78 4.27 16.69
C ILE A 48 -0.05 3.60 15.54
N SER A 49 0.88 2.70 15.87
CA SER A 49 1.63 1.92 14.88
C SER A 49 0.71 0.99 14.09
N GLY A 50 0.85 0.98 12.77
CA GLY A 50 0.10 0.11 11.88
C GLY A 50 0.77 -0.05 10.53
N SER A 51 0.20 -0.92 9.70
CA SER A 51 0.63 -1.07 8.30
C SER A 51 0.18 0.13 7.49
N HIS A 52 1.05 0.60 6.60
CA HIS A 52 0.64 1.46 5.50
C HIS A 52 -0.08 0.59 4.47
N VAL A 53 -1.23 1.06 3.99
CA VAL A 53 -2.06 0.36 3.02
C VAL A 53 -2.24 1.25 1.81
N VAL A 54 -2.00 0.72 0.61
CA VAL A 54 -2.11 1.45 -0.66
C VAL A 54 -3.09 0.71 -1.56
N VAL A 55 -4.14 1.38 -2.01
CA VAL A 55 -5.07 0.87 -3.01
C VAL A 55 -4.65 1.44 -4.36
N ARG A 56 -4.24 0.55 -5.27
CA ARG A 56 -3.75 0.91 -6.60
C ARG A 56 -4.87 1.45 -7.46
N ASN A 57 -4.64 2.61 -8.07
CA ASN A 57 -5.59 3.28 -8.95
C ASN A 57 -4.96 3.57 -10.33
N PRO A 58 -4.60 2.53 -11.11
CA PRO A 58 -3.95 2.71 -12.41
C PRO A 58 -4.82 3.46 -13.41
N GLU A 59 -6.14 3.41 -13.26
CA GLU A 59 -7.11 4.06 -14.12
C GLU A 59 -7.40 5.53 -13.73
N LYS A 60 -6.79 6.01 -12.64
CA LYS A 60 -6.95 7.39 -12.12
C LYS A 60 -8.41 7.78 -11.91
N HIS A 61 -9.20 6.86 -11.38
CA HIS A 61 -10.60 7.13 -11.02
C HIS A 61 -10.65 8.31 -10.04
N ALA A 62 -11.47 9.31 -10.36
CA ALA A 62 -11.66 10.50 -9.53
C ALA A 62 -12.40 10.17 -8.22
N ASP A 63 -13.28 9.16 -8.28
CA ASP A 63 -13.95 8.56 -7.14
C ASP A 63 -13.48 7.11 -7.02
N LEU A 64 -12.59 6.87 -6.06
CA LEU A 64 -12.35 5.53 -5.53
C LEU A 64 -13.50 5.20 -4.56
N PRO A 65 -14.02 3.96 -4.56
CA PRO A 65 -15.13 3.57 -3.69
C PRO A 65 -14.83 3.77 -2.20
#